data_AF-W5TK64-F1
#
_entry.id   AF-W5TK64-F1
#
_cell.length_a   1.000
_cell.length_b   1.000
_cell.length_c   1.000
_cell.angle_alpha   90.00
_cell.angle_beta   90.00
_cell.angle_gamma   90.00
#
_symmetry.space_group_name_H-M   'P 1'
#
loop_
_entity.id
_entity.type
_entity.pdbx_description
1 polymer ?
#
loop_
_entity_poly.entity_id
_entity_poly.type
_entity_poly.pdbx_seq_one_letter_code
_entity_poly.pdbx_strand_id
1 'polypeptide(L)'
;MILNSFKHIRLAILVTHSGIDDERIEPVDSRIAAASLAVAYEHARSYRVVLYWRPIVPGLNDTDNHIHRAFELSHSAHATVFTGLFFKDQIREH
;
A
#
# COMPACT_ATOMS: atom_id res chain seq x y z
N MET A 1 -4.06 19.89 -7.98
CA MET A 1 -4.87 18.65 -7.95
C MET A 1 -6.22 18.94 -7.28
N ILE A 2 -7.34 18.62 -7.95
CA ILE A 2 -8.73 18.91 -7.51
C ILE A 2 -9.07 18.36 -6.12
N LEU A 3 -8.44 17.25 -5.72
CA LEU A 3 -8.69 16.59 -4.44
C LEU A 3 -8.43 17.49 -3.22
N ASN A 4 -7.51 18.44 -3.34
CA ASN A 4 -7.20 19.38 -2.26
C ASN A 4 -8.25 20.49 -2.07
N SER A 5 -9.19 20.66 -3.01
CA SER A 5 -10.22 21.72 -2.93
C SER A 5 -11.43 21.33 -2.09
N PHE A 6 -11.60 20.05 -1.73
CA PHE A 6 -12.71 19.63 -0.88
C PHE A 6 -12.59 20.24 0.52
N LYS A 7 -13.63 20.99 0.94
CA LYS A 7 -13.67 21.68 2.24
C LYS A 7 -14.60 21.03 3.27
N HIS A 8 -15.62 20.32 2.81
CA HIS A 8 -16.67 19.74 3.65
C HIS A 8 -16.59 18.22 3.79
N ILE A 9 -15.54 17.61 3.22
CA ILE A 9 -15.31 16.15 3.27
C ILE A 9 -13.87 15.92 3.70
N ARG A 10 -13.67 15.02 4.67
CA ARG A 10 -12.34 14.49 4.99
C ARG A 10 -12.01 13.40 3.98
N LEU A 11 -11.16 13.72 3.01
CA LEU A 11 -10.78 12.77 1.96
C LEU A 11 -9.55 11.95 2.38
N ALA A 12 -9.68 10.63 2.28
CA ALA A 12 -8.57 9.70 2.30
C ALA A 12 -8.53 8.93 0.97
N ILE A 13 -7.36 8.85 0.36
CA ILE A 13 -7.10 8.09 -0.85
C ILE A 13 -6.48 6.77 -0.43
N LEU A 14 -7.11 5.66 -0.80
CA LEU A 14 -6.59 4.33 -0.59
C LEU A 14 -5.87 3.87 -1.86
N VAL A 15 -4.58 3.57 -1.75
CA VAL A 15 -3.79 3.03 -2.87
C VAL A 15 -3.50 1.56 -2.60
N THR A 16 -4.10 0.70 -3.40
CA THR A 16 -3.93 -0.76 -3.28
C THR A 16 -2.63 -1.18 -3.94
N HIS A 17 -1.80 -1.89 -3.19
CA HIS A 17 -0.56 -2.50 -3.67
C HIS A 17 -0.58 -3.96 -3.25
N SER A 18 -0.37 -4.92 -4.16
CA SER A 18 -0.21 -6.33 -3.80
C SER A 18 1.25 -6.68 -3.65
N GLY A 19 2.13 -6.20 -4.54
CA GLY A 19 3.54 -6.61 -4.57
C GLY A 19 3.71 -8.06 -5.05
N ILE A 20 2.71 -8.60 -5.75
CA ILE A 20 2.78 -9.89 -6.44
C ILE A 20 3.29 -9.63 -7.86
N ASP A 21 4.40 -10.29 -8.23
CA ASP A 21 5.03 -10.13 -9.54
C ASP A 21 4.49 -11.11 -10.60
N ASP A 22 3.73 -12.14 -10.21
CA ASP A 22 3.14 -13.10 -11.16
C ASP A 22 1.94 -12.48 -11.90
N GLU A 23 2.15 -12.12 -13.18
CA GLU A 23 1.15 -11.49 -14.06
C GLU A 23 -0.14 -12.32 -14.24
N ARG A 24 -0.10 -13.64 -13.99
CA ARG A 24 -1.29 -14.50 -14.06
C ARG A 24 -2.20 -14.30 -12.85
N ILE A 25 -1.64 -13.84 -11.74
CA ILE A 25 -2.33 -13.59 -10.47
C ILE A 25 -2.68 -12.11 -10.36
N GLU A 26 -1.74 -11.22 -10.65
CA GLU A 26 -1.93 -9.77 -10.65
C GLU A 26 -1.62 -9.21 -12.05
N PRO A 27 -2.64 -8.91 -12.86
CA PRO A 27 -2.41 -8.42 -14.23
C PRO A 27 -1.98 -6.94 -14.27
N VAL A 28 -2.04 -6.22 -13.15
CA VAL A 28 -1.68 -4.80 -13.06
C VAL A 28 -0.33 -4.66 -12.38
N ASP A 29 0.57 -3.96 -13.05
CA ASP A 29 1.91 -3.71 -12.54
C ASP A 29 1.89 -2.92 -11.21
N SER A 30 2.39 -3.56 -10.16
CA SER A 30 2.53 -2.99 -8.81
C SER A 30 3.37 -1.70 -8.77
N ARG A 31 4.22 -1.44 -9.77
CA ARG A 31 4.96 -0.18 -9.93
C ARG A 31 4.05 1.01 -10.20
N ILE A 32 2.92 0.79 -10.89
CA ILE A 32 1.92 1.85 -11.13
C ILE A 32 1.30 2.30 -9.80
N ALA A 33 0.95 1.34 -8.93
CA ALA A 33 0.44 1.64 -7.60
C ALA A 33 1.49 2.39 -6.76
N ALA A 34 2.75 1.95 -6.78
CA ALA A 34 3.84 2.62 -6.07
C ALA A 34 4.07 4.06 -6.55
N ALA A 35 4.09 4.30 -7.86
CA ALA A 35 4.22 5.64 -8.43
C ALA A 35 3.00 6.52 -8.08
N SER A 36 1.79 5.95 -8.16
CA SER A 36 0.55 6.66 -7.80
C SER A 36 0.54 7.06 -6.33
N LEU A 37 1.02 6.18 -5.44
CA LEU A 37 1.18 6.45 -4.01
C LEU A 37 2.10 7.65 -3.78
N ALA A 38 3.29 7.65 -4.37
CA ALA A 38 4.27 8.72 -4.24
C ALA A 38 3.72 10.07 -4.74
N VAL A 39 3.14 10.10 -5.95
CA VAL A 39 2.55 11.32 -6.53
C VAL A 39 1.38 11.84 -5.67
N ALA A 40 0.52 10.95 -5.20
CA ALA A 40 -0.60 11.35 -4.34
C ALA A 40 -0.09 11.92 -3.02
N TYR A 41 0.94 11.32 -2.42
CA TYR A 41 1.54 11.76 -1.16
C TYR A 41 2.24 13.12 -1.30
N GLU A 42 3.08 13.29 -2.33
CA GLU A 42 3.82 14.53 -2.60
C GLU A 42 2.87 15.75 -2.74
N HIS A 43 1.71 15.55 -3.36
CA HIS A 43 0.73 16.62 -3.57
C HIS A 43 -0.35 16.73 -2.49
N ALA A 44 -0.27 15.92 -1.43
CA ALA A 44 -1.24 15.93 -0.35
C ALA A 44 -1.09 17.18 0.51
N ARG A 45 -2.16 17.99 0.58
CA ARG A 45 -2.23 19.15 1.49
C ARG A 45 -3.40 19.05 2.45
N SER A 46 -4.59 18.68 1.96
CA SER A 46 -5.81 18.56 2.78
C SER A 46 -6.43 17.16 2.77
N TYR A 47 -5.99 16.27 1.89
CA TYR A 47 -6.35 14.85 1.92
C TYR A 47 -5.22 14.02 2.54
N ARG A 48 -5.55 12.77 2.91
CA ARG A 48 -4.58 11.77 3.36
C ARG A 48 -4.46 10.66 2.34
N VAL A 49 -3.31 10.00 2.34
CA VAL A 49 -2.98 8.89 1.44
C VAL A 49 -2.64 7.70 2.30
N VAL A 50 -3.27 6.56 2.02
CA VAL A 50 -3.10 5.32 2.76
C VAL A 50 -2.56 4.27 1.81
N LEU A 51 -1.42 3.69 2.16
CA LEU A 51 -0.94 2.47 1.52
C LEU A 51 -1.80 1.30 2.02
N TYR A 52 -2.46 0.62 1.11
CA TYR A 52 -3.23 -0.58 1.42
C TYR A 52 -2.56 -1.81 0.80
N TRP A 53 -1.71 -2.47 1.58
CA TRP A 53 -0.99 -3.66 1.14
C TRP A 53 -1.86 -4.91 1.28
N ARG A 54 -2.31 -5.46 0.15
CA ARG A 54 -3.18 -6.65 0.17
C ARG A 54 -3.22 -7.47 -1.13
N PRO A 55 -3.60 -8.74 -1.02
CA PRO A 55 -3.47 -9.57 0.18
C PRO A 55 -2.00 -9.96 0.39
N ILE A 56 -1.54 -10.11 1.64
CA ILE A 56 -0.29 -10.83 1.92
C ILE A 56 -0.62 -12.33 1.86
N VAL A 57 0.02 -13.02 0.93
CA VAL A 57 -0.19 -14.44 0.63
C VAL A 57 1.13 -15.18 0.80
N PRO A 58 1.14 -16.24 1.64
CA PRO A 58 2.33 -17.07 1.86
C PRO A 58 2.93 -17.58 0.55
N GLY A 59 4.23 -17.36 0.36
CA GLY A 59 4.96 -17.81 -0.83
C GLY A 59 4.74 -16.98 -2.10
N LEU A 60 3.92 -15.92 -2.06
CA LEU A 60 3.73 -15.01 -3.20
C LEU A 60 4.36 -13.64 -2.94
N ASN A 61 4.06 -13.03 -1.81
CA ASN A 61 4.44 -11.65 -1.51
C ASN A 61 4.74 -11.43 -0.02
N ASP A 62 5.36 -12.41 0.64
CA ASP A 62 5.62 -12.43 2.08
C ASP A 62 7.10 -12.53 2.47
N THR A 63 8.01 -12.70 1.50
CA THR A 63 9.46 -12.65 1.76
C THR A 63 9.93 -11.34 2.41
N ASP A 64 11.08 -11.36 3.08
CA ASP A 64 11.72 -10.17 3.67
C ASP A 64 11.87 -9.02 2.67
N ASN A 65 12.13 -9.32 1.40
CA ASN A 65 12.23 -8.30 0.35
C ASN A 65 10.88 -7.62 0.07
N HIS A 66 9.77 -8.36 0.10
CA HIS A 66 8.43 -7.79 -0.03
C HIS A 66 8.08 -6.91 1.17
N ILE A 67 8.42 -7.36 2.39
CA ILE A 67 8.22 -6.59 3.62
C ILE A 67 9.06 -5.31 3.60
N HIS A 68 10.33 -5.41 3.24
CA HIS A 68 11.22 -4.25 3.09
C HIS A 68 10.67 -3.28 2.04
N ARG A 69 10.18 -3.78 0.90
CA ARG A 69 9.56 -2.94 -0.12
C ARG A 69 8.30 -2.24 0.38
N ALA A 70 7.43 -2.94 1.11
CA ALA A 70 6.24 -2.34 1.72
C ALA A 70 6.61 -1.28 2.77
N PHE A 71 7.66 -1.52 3.55
CA PHE A 71 8.23 -0.55 4.48
C PHE A 71 8.75 0.71 3.77
N GLU A 72 9.51 0.56 2.70
CA GLU A 72 9.94 1.70 1.87
C GLU A 72 8.75 2.51 1.34
N LEU A 73 7.72 1.83 0.81
CA LEU A 73 6.50 2.49 0.33
C LEU A 73 5.74 3.20 1.45
N SER A 74 5.80 2.70 2.69
CA SER A 74 5.11 3.33 3.83
C SER A 74 5.60 4.75 4.12
N HIS A 75 6.85 5.08 3.75
CA HIS A 75 7.38 6.45 3.86
C HIS A 75 6.68 7.44 2.92
N SER A 76 6.04 6.93 1.86
CA SER A 76 5.22 7.71 0.92
C SER A 76 3.72 7.60 1.24
N ALA A 77 3.36 7.33 2.49
CA ALA A 77 1.98 7.26 2.94
C ALA A 77 1.79 7.99 4.28
N HIS A 78 0.56 8.43 4.54
CA HIS A 78 0.19 8.96 5.85
C HIS A 78 -0.17 7.84 6.84
N ALA A 79 -0.55 6.67 6.32
CA ALA A 79 -0.81 5.47 7.08
C ALA A 79 -0.63 4.25 6.18
N THR A 80 -0.31 3.10 6.79
CA THR A 80 -0.23 1.82 6.10
C THR A 80 -1.20 0.84 6.74
N VAL A 81 -1.98 0.19 5.90
CA VAL A 81 -2.89 -0.90 6.28
C VAL A 81 -2.44 -2.13 5.51
N PHE A 82 -2.33 -3.26 6.19
CA PHE A 82 -2.05 -4.53 5.56
C PHE A 82 -3.11 -5.56 5.90
N THR A 83 -3.41 -6.45 4.95
CA THR A 83 -4.31 -7.59 5.18
C THR A 83 -3.69 -8.84 4.57
N GLY A 84 -3.65 -9.94 5.31
CA GLY A 84 -3.11 -11.21 4.84
C GLY A 84 -3.83 -12.40 5.47
N LEU A 85 -3.57 -13.59 4.93
CA LEU A 85 -3.93 -14.85 5.59
C LEU A 85 -3.07 -14.96 6.85
N PHE A 86 -3.68 -14.68 8.01
CA PHE A 86 -3.00 -14.48 9.28
C PHE A 86 -2.04 -15.62 9.65
N PHE A 87 -0.74 -15.34 9.67
CA PHE A 87 0.26 -16.12 10.37
C PHE A 87 0.20 -15.85 11.87
N LYS A 88 -0.87 -16.32 12.53
CA LYS A 88 -1.09 -16.11 13.97
C LYS A 88 0.10 -16.53 14.83
N ASP A 89 0.80 -17.58 14.43
CA ASP A 89 1.90 -18.13 15.23
C ASP A 89 3.19 -17.31 15.10
N GLN A 90 3.48 -16.74 13.92
CA GLN A 90 4.73 -16.02 13.64
C GLN A 90 4.72 -14.59 14.20
N ILE A 91 3.55 -13.93 14.26
CA ILE A 91 3.40 -12.60 14.89
C ILE A 91 3.59 -12.68 16.41
N ARG A 92 3.46 -13.87 17.01
CA ARG A 92 3.53 -14.07 18.46
C ARG A 92 4.95 -14.18 19.00
N GLU A 93 5.94 -14.40 18.12
CA GLU A 93 7.36 -14.58 18.47
C GLU A 93 8.19 -13.28 18.35
N HIS A 94 7.58 -12.17 17.92
CA HIS A 94 8.22 -10.86 17.75
C HIS A 94 7.41 -9.76 18.43
#